data_AF-A0A7C8EUY1-F1
#
_entry.id   AF-A0A7C8EUY1-F1
#
_cell.length_a   1.000
_cell.length_b   1.000
_cell.length_c   1.000
_cell.angle_alpha   90.00
_cell.angle_beta   90.00
_cell.angle_gamma   90.00
#
_symmetry.space_group_name_H-M   'P 1'
#
loop_
_entity.id
_entity.type
_entity.pdbx_description
1 polymer ?
#
loop_
_entity_poly.entity_id
_entity_poly.type
_entity_poly.pdbx_seq_one_letter_code
_entity_poly.pdbx_strand_id
1 'polypeptide(L)'
;MAVDVNEPRPLAAAARVLETRHGLPISYEDPKYISEQDMSDATLSVRKDLHLYAAGEAPKVLVPRAAQLSATYTVSTEANLPTDLLGILEGLCDAHSNSGNPGRFRVVASDGMLHIVPTSILNKSGGYETAGSVLDTIVAFPEQQRSTMETLGLLLLKISEVSGEHVTFGMIPINRLSQTQVSTGASNERARDVLIRILKGTEGTFSWRLFYDASPHLQWHVLNIHFVRTRESGGTAEAAFAPIGESLFMDPQVFADMEVQLMVNLEQYVDQEKVQRHHAEREALQAKLDSDEKMSLKAALELAQMYTFKGPLGFKKDINKAHQICESIRSIFSGNEFGVITTELNLENMRMFYSAEHLSKDATMASYLACCRRILNIPDDEFVDSTRTLATDDERERFLADVRTLKDSVRQRLMTLSVAHGYESPTTFLELGYIRAQVPNDDDIQAWVEEELRKAQMPDLADPGAY
;
A
#
# COMPACT_ATOMS: atom_id res chain seq x y z
N MET A 1 -27.59 -10.12 24.91
CA MET A 1 -26.20 -9.92 24.43
C MET A 1 -25.83 -8.45 24.61
N ALA A 2 -24.54 -8.12 24.59
CA ALA A 2 -24.07 -6.74 24.68
C ALA A 2 -22.95 -6.45 23.69
N VAL A 3 -22.90 -5.22 23.21
CA VAL A 3 -21.74 -4.62 22.53
C VAL A 3 -21.18 -3.59 23.50
N ASP A 4 -19.86 -3.65 23.73
CA ASP A 4 -19.16 -2.70 24.60
C ASP A 4 -17.76 -2.47 24.01
N VAL A 5 -17.50 -1.25 23.53
CA VAL A 5 -16.28 -0.91 22.79
C VAL A 5 -15.74 0.45 23.23
N ASN A 6 -14.41 0.57 23.27
CA ASN A 6 -13.70 1.82 23.56
C ASN A 6 -12.56 2.00 22.55
N GLU A 7 -12.89 2.55 21.39
CA GLU A 7 -11.95 2.69 20.27
C GLU A 7 -12.10 4.08 19.63
N PRO A 8 -11.11 4.55 18.85
CA PRO A 8 -11.22 5.75 18.00
C PRO A 8 -12.48 5.82 17.16
N ARG A 9 -12.94 4.66 16.63
CA ARG A 9 -14.14 4.55 15.78
C ARG A 9 -15.12 3.57 16.40
N PRO A 10 -15.83 3.95 17.48
CA PRO A 10 -16.62 3.00 18.26
C PRO A 10 -17.80 2.41 17.47
N LEU A 11 -18.39 3.14 16.51
CA LEU A 11 -19.42 2.57 15.62
C LEU A 11 -18.85 1.52 14.66
N ALA A 12 -17.67 1.75 14.09
CA ALA A 12 -16.99 0.76 13.26
C ALA A 12 -16.66 -0.52 14.05
N ALA A 13 -16.17 -0.34 15.29
CA ALA A 13 -15.87 -1.43 16.21
C ALA A 13 -17.14 -2.20 16.61
N ALA A 14 -18.24 -1.50 16.93
CA ALA A 14 -19.53 -2.11 17.23
C ALA A 14 -20.08 -2.91 16.05
N ALA A 15 -20.02 -2.35 14.83
CA ALA A 15 -20.39 -3.05 13.60
C ALA A 15 -19.55 -4.33 13.41
N ARG A 16 -18.22 -4.25 13.62
CA ARG A 16 -17.32 -5.41 13.56
C ARG A 16 -17.69 -6.48 14.59
N VAL A 17 -18.03 -6.10 15.83
CA VAL A 17 -18.47 -7.04 16.86
C VAL A 17 -19.76 -7.76 16.45
N LEU A 18 -20.76 -7.03 15.95
CA LEU A 18 -22.02 -7.61 15.50
C LEU A 18 -21.84 -8.53 14.29
N GLU A 19 -21.06 -8.08 13.31
CA GLU A 19 -20.75 -8.84 12.10
C GLU A 19 -19.99 -10.14 12.45
N THR A 20 -18.92 -10.04 13.24
CA THR A 20 -18.12 -11.20 13.66
C THR A 20 -18.96 -12.21 14.44
N ARG A 21 -19.83 -11.73 15.33
CA ARG A 21 -20.65 -12.58 16.20
C ARG A 21 -21.80 -13.26 15.45
N HIS A 22 -22.40 -12.59 14.47
CA HIS A 22 -23.63 -13.05 13.82
C HIS A 22 -23.48 -13.42 12.34
N GLY A 23 -22.33 -13.16 11.73
CA GLY A 23 -22.07 -13.39 10.31
C GLY A 23 -22.95 -12.53 9.39
N LEU A 24 -23.33 -11.34 9.86
CA LEU A 24 -24.22 -10.41 9.14
C LEU A 24 -23.39 -9.25 8.58
N PRO A 25 -23.40 -9.00 7.25
CA PRO A 25 -22.60 -7.93 6.67
C PRO A 25 -23.13 -6.57 7.11
N ILE A 26 -22.26 -5.79 7.76
CA ILE A 26 -22.57 -4.43 8.20
C ILE A 26 -21.42 -3.57 7.70
N SER A 27 -21.67 -2.58 6.84
CA SER A 27 -20.62 -1.64 6.43
C SER A 27 -20.60 -0.40 7.31
N TYR A 28 -19.46 0.29 7.34
CA TYR A 28 -19.29 1.55 8.06
C TYR A 28 -18.43 2.51 7.24
N GLU A 29 -18.77 3.79 7.28
CA GLU A 29 -18.07 4.86 6.56
C GLU A 29 -17.82 6.05 7.49
N ASP A 30 -16.57 6.49 7.56
CA ASP A 30 -16.19 7.74 8.23
C ASP A 30 -16.64 8.94 7.40
N PRO A 31 -16.95 10.08 8.06
CA PRO A 31 -16.93 11.36 7.40
C PRO A 31 -15.51 11.92 7.29
N LYS A 32 -15.36 12.98 6.51
CA LYS A 32 -14.19 13.86 6.54
C LYS A 32 -14.11 14.62 7.87
N TYR A 33 -13.26 14.20 8.80
CA TYR A 33 -13.08 14.92 10.06
C TYR A 33 -12.34 16.26 9.83
N ILE A 34 -12.95 17.37 10.26
CA ILE A 34 -12.42 18.73 10.03
C ILE A 34 -12.10 19.44 11.34
N SER A 35 -12.87 19.18 12.40
CA SER A 35 -12.66 19.79 13.72
C SER A 35 -11.57 19.05 14.50
N GLU A 36 -10.62 19.80 15.06
CA GLU A 36 -9.62 19.25 15.99
C GLU A 36 -10.26 18.67 17.26
N GLN A 37 -11.48 19.12 17.62
CA GLN A 37 -12.21 18.59 18.79
C GLN A 37 -12.65 17.14 18.60
N ASP A 38 -12.79 16.70 17.34
CA ASP A 38 -13.20 15.34 16.98
C ASP A 38 -11.98 14.41 16.82
N MET A 39 -10.78 14.94 16.97
CA MET A 39 -9.52 14.24 16.67
C MET A 39 -8.67 14.06 17.92
N SER A 40 -7.75 13.10 17.87
CA SER A 40 -6.74 12.84 18.89
C SER A 40 -5.42 12.50 18.21
N ASP A 41 -4.32 12.96 18.79
CA ASP A 41 -2.97 12.68 18.31
C ASP A 41 -2.53 11.30 18.80
N ALA A 42 -2.45 10.34 17.89
CA ALA A 42 -2.05 8.96 18.17
C ALA A 42 -0.58 8.69 17.83
N THR A 43 0.19 9.72 17.44
CA THR A 43 1.55 9.59 16.88
C THR A 43 2.45 8.71 17.73
N LEU A 44 2.47 8.93 19.05
CA LEU A 44 3.33 8.19 19.97
C LEU A 44 2.92 6.72 20.15
N SER A 45 1.64 6.40 19.94
CA SER A 45 1.11 5.05 20.14
C SER A 45 1.22 4.16 18.90
N VAL A 46 1.31 4.74 17.70
CA VAL A 46 1.13 4.01 16.44
C VAL A 46 2.34 4.03 15.52
N ARG A 47 3.18 5.07 15.60
CA ARG A 47 4.38 5.16 14.77
C ARG A 47 5.52 4.34 15.36
N LYS A 48 6.08 3.44 14.54
CA LYS A 48 7.24 2.61 14.89
C LYS A 48 8.59 3.29 14.58
N ASP A 49 8.55 4.31 13.74
CA ASP A 49 9.70 5.02 13.20
C ASP A 49 9.99 6.36 13.90
N LEU A 50 9.44 6.56 15.11
CA LEU A 50 9.66 7.79 15.89
C LEU A 50 11.15 8.11 16.13
N HIS A 51 12.00 7.09 16.16
CA HIS A 51 13.45 7.21 16.32
C HIS A 51 14.16 7.86 15.11
N LEU A 52 13.49 7.95 13.95
CA LEU A 52 14.03 8.62 12.75
C LEU A 52 13.82 10.15 12.77
N TYR A 53 13.07 10.67 13.75
CA TYR A 53 12.72 12.08 13.85
C TYR A 53 13.28 12.69 15.14
N ALA A 54 13.59 13.98 15.11
CA ALA A 54 13.85 14.70 16.34
C ALA A 54 12.57 14.78 17.20
N ALA A 55 12.75 14.98 18.51
CA ALA A 55 11.65 15.03 19.46
C ALA A 55 10.63 16.11 19.09
N GLY A 56 9.39 15.69 18.80
CA GLY A 56 8.30 16.59 18.41
C GLY A 56 8.22 16.93 16.91
N GLU A 57 9.14 16.43 16.09
CA GLU A 57 9.17 16.70 14.65
C GLU A 57 8.55 15.59 13.79
N ALA A 58 8.25 14.44 14.40
CA ALA A 58 7.57 13.36 13.68
C ALA A 58 6.22 13.85 13.14
N PRO A 59 5.91 13.61 11.84
CA PRO A 59 4.58 13.86 11.29
C PRO A 59 3.48 13.26 12.17
N LYS A 60 2.48 14.09 12.47
CA LYS A 60 1.37 13.71 13.34
C LYS A 60 0.44 12.71 12.66
N VAL A 61 0.05 11.70 13.41
CA VAL A 61 -1.01 10.76 13.06
C VAL A 61 -2.25 11.12 13.86
N LEU A 62 -3.24 11.68 13.17
CA LEU A 62 -4.49 12.12 13.79
C LEU A 62 -5.57 11.05 13.56
N VAL A 63 -6.18 10.58 14.65
CA VAL A 63 -7.30 9.63 14.61
C VAL A 63 -8.55 10.26 15.22
N PRO A 64 -9.77 9.78 14.88
CA PRO A 64 -10.96 10.22 15.58
C PRO A 64 -10.81 9.95 17.09
N ARG A 65 -11.33 10.85 17.91
CA ARG A 65 -11.22 10.75 19.36
C ARG A 65 -11.90 9.47 19.85
N ALA A 66 -11.14 8.66 20.60
CA ALA A 66 -11.66 7.45 21.21
C ALA A 66 -12.83 7.75 22.15
N ALA A 67 -13.83 6.88 22.10
CA ALA A 67 -15.00 6.99 22.96
C ALA A 67 -15.59 5.63 23.31
N GLN A 68 -16.20 5.57 24.48
CA GLN A 68 -16.99 4.42 24.91
C GLN A 68 -18.31 4.39 24.12
N LEU A 69 -18.70 3.20 23.68
CA LEU A 69 -20.03 2.93 23.16
C LEU A 69 -20.48 1.57 23.67
N SER A 70 -21.65 1.53 24.31
CA SER A 70 -22.25 0.31 24.82
C SER A 70 -23.73 0.23 24.47
N ALA A 71 -24.19 -0.98 24.14
CA ALA A 71 -25.59 -1.26 23.89
C ALA A 71 -25.91 -2.71 24.27
N THR A 72 -27.12 -2.94 24.76
CA THR A 72 -27.65 -4.29 25.01
C THR A 72 -28.70 -4.62 23.96
N TYR A 73 -28.78 -5.90 23.57
CA TYR A 73 -29.72 -6.34 22.55
C TYR A 73 -30.14 -7.80 22.74
N THR A 74 -31.30 -8.13 22.17
CA THR A 74 -31.90 -9.45 22.18
C THR A 74 -31.53 -10.25 20.93
N VAL A 75 -31.33 -11.55 21.11
CA VAL A 75 -31.09 -12.51 20.03
C VAL A 75 -32.19 -13.57 20.06
N SER A 76 -32.60 -14.04 18.88
CA SER A 76 -33.49 -15.19 18.76
C SER A 76 -32.79 -16.43 19.33
N THR A 77 -33.48 -17.18 20.19
CA THR A 77 -32.96 -18.42 20.77
C THR A 77 -32.72 -19.52 19.73
N GLU A 78 -33.50 -19.51 18.63
CA GLU A 78 -33.42 -20.53 17.59
C GLU A 78 -32.28 -20.24 16.60
N ALA A 79 -32.21 -19.01 16.11
CA ALA A 79 -31.24 -18.63 15.06
C ALA A 79 -29.92 -18.08 15.63
N ASN A 80 -29.88 -17.69 16.91
CA ASN A 80 -28.79 -16.93 17.52
C ASN A 80 -28.41 -15.68 16.69
N LEU A 81 -29.43 -15.06 16.10
CA LEU A 81 -29.36 -13.81 15.34
C LEU A 81 -30.06 -12.70 16.12
N PRO A 82 -29.64 -11.43 15.97
CA PRO A 82 -30.34 -10.30 16.57
C PRO A 82 -31.80 -10.26 16.10
N THR A 83 -32.75 -10.04 17.01
CA THR A 83 -34.18 -10.00 16.67
C THR A 83 -34.56 -8.78 15.84
N ASP A 84 -33.79 -7.70 15.95
CA ASP A 84 -33.98 -6.44 15.24
C ASP A 84 -32.62 -5.77 15.00
N LEU A 85 -31.89 -6.24 13.98
CA LEU A 85 -30.56 -5.69 13.69
C LEU A 85 -30.60 -4.20 13.33
N LEU A 86 -31.62 -3.76 12.59
CA LEU A 86 -31.76 -2.36 12.19
C LEU A 86 -31.93 -1.47 13.42
N GLY A 87 -32.88 -1.79 14.31
CA GLY A 87 -33.10 -1.01 15.53
C GLY A 87 -31.90 -1.01 16.48
N ILE A 88 -31.11 -2.09 16.50
CA ILE A 88 -29.85 -2.13 17.25
C ILE A 88 -28.82 -1.13 16.69
N LEU A 89 -28.64 -1.11 15.36
CA LEU A 89 -27.68 -0.20 14.73
C LEU A 89 -28.14 1.26 14.83
N GLU A 90 -29.44 1.53 14.71
CA GLU A 90 -30.01 2.87 14.91
C GLU A 90 -29.80 3.33 16.36
N GLY A 91 -30.09 2.47 17.34
CA GLY A 91 -29.82 2.75 18.75
C GLY A 91 -28.34 2.99 19.07
N LEU A 92 -27.42 2.31 18.37
CA LEU A 92 -25.98 2.57 18.48
C LEU A 92 -25.61 3.95 17.90
N CYS A 93 -26.19 4.35 16.76
CA CYS A 93 -25.97 5.68 16.18
C CYS A 93 -26.50 6.80 17.10
N ASP A 94 -27.65 6.58 17.74
CA ASP A 94 -28.23 7.51 18.71
C ASP A 94 -27.36 7.61 19.97
N ALA A 95 -26.94 6.47 20.54
CA ALA A 95 -26.07 6.43 21.72
C ALA A 95 -24.72 7.12 21.44
N HIS A 96 -24.15 6.90 20.25
CA HIS A 96 -22.95 7.58 19.79
C HIS A 96 -23.12 9.10 19.76
N SER A 97 -24.21 9.57 19.13
CA SER A 97 -24.49 11.00 18.99
C SER A 97 -24.77 11.67 20.34
N ASN A 98 -25.54 11.01 21.21
CA ASN A 98 -25.90 11.52 22.54
C ASN A 98 -24.69 11.58 23.50
N SER A 99 -23.65 10.81 23.24
CA SER A 99 -22.40 10.82 24.03
C SER A 99 -21.42 11.92 23.62
N GLY A 100 -21.73 12.69 22.56
CA GLY A 100 -20.83 13.73 22.04
C GLY A 100 -19.61 13.15 21.32
N ASN A 101 -19.73 11.95 20.77
CA ASN A 101 -18.67 11.30 20.01
C ASN A 101 -18.51 11.94 18.61
N PRO A 102 -17.32 11.81 17.98
CA PRO A 102 -17.03 12.45 16.69
C PRO A 102 -17.99 12.07 15.55
N GLY A 103 -18.70 13.06 15.01
CA GLY A 103 -19.64 12.87 13.91
C GLY A 103 -21.00 12.28 14.32
N ARG A 104 -21.98 12.43 13.42
CA ARG A 104 -23.32 11.83 13.53
C ARG A 104 -23.59 10.93 12.35
N PHE A 105 -24.36 9.88 12.61
CA PHE A 105 -24.54 8.77 11.68
C PHE A 105 -26.01 8.35 11.61
N ARG A 106 -26.34 7.64 10.54
CA ARG A 106 -27.61 6.92 10.39
C ARG A 106 -27.36 5.57 9.77
N VAL A 107 -28.36 4.70 9.87
CA VAL A 107 -28.35 3.40 9.18
C VAL A 107 -29.09 3.53 7.85
N VAL A 108 -28.52 2.96 6.80
CA VAL A 108 -29.14 2.82 5.49
C VAL A 108 -29.19 1.34 5.12
N ALA A 109 -30.35 0.84 4.74
CA ALA A 109 -30.49 -0.49 4.17
C ALA A 109 -30.38 -0.42 2.65
N SER A 110 -29.50 -1.23 2.05
CA SER A 110 -29.44 -1.43 0.61
C SER A 110 -29.10 -2.89 0.30
N ASP A 111 -29.91 -3.50 -0.56
CA ASP A 111 -29.62 -4.81 -1.17
C ASP A 111 -29.30 -5.96 -0.18
N GLY A 112 -30.00 -5.94 0.97
CA GLY A 112 -29.85 -6.92 2.04
C GLY A 112 -28.71 -6.64 3.02
N MET A 113 -27.99 -5.53 2.87
CA MET A 113 -26.93 -5.07 3.77
C MET A 113 -27.36 -3.80 4.51
N LEU A 114 -26.80 -3.62 5.71
CA LEU A 114 -26.96 -2.40 6.50
C LEU A 114 -25.65 -1.61 6.48
N HIS A 115 -25.78 -0.31 6.29
CA HIS A 115 -24.66 0.62 6.19
C HIS A 115 -24.79 1.69 7.27
N ILE A 116 -23.74 1.86 8.08
CA ILE A 116 -23.62 3.01 8.98
C ILE A 116 -22.93 4.12 8.19
N VAL A 117 -23.63 5.22 7.93
CA VAL A 117 -23.15 6.31 7.07
C VAL A 117 -23.21 7.65 7.81
N PRO A 118 -22.30 8.58 7.53
CA PRO A 118 -22.31 9.88 8.18
C PRO A 118 -23.49 10.74 7.71
N THR A 119 -23.93 11.64 8.59
CA THR A 119 -24.97 12.65 8.31
C THR A 119 -24.51 14.07 8.62
N SER A 120 -23.61 14.24 9.60
CA SER A 120 -23.06 15.54 9.97
C SER A 120 -21.76 15.42 10.76
N ILE A 121 -20.93 16.45 10.71
CA ILE A 121 -19.66 16.56 11.44
C ILE A 121 -19.55 17.89 12.17
N LEU A 122 -18.65 17.98 13.16
CA LEU A 122 -18.24 19.27 13.68
C LEU A 122 -17.32 19.97 12.68
N ASN A 123 -17.68 21.21 12.34
CA ASN A 123 -16.83 22.10 11.57
C ASN A 123 -15.79 22.80 12.47
N LYS A 124 -14.91 23.60 11.87
CA LYS A 124 -13.84 24.31 12.59
C LYS A 124 -14.33 25.28 13.67
N SER A 125 -15.58 25.75 13.58
CA SER A 125 -16.19 26.65 14.56
C SER A 125 -16.89 25.90 15.71
N GLY A 126 -16.88 24.56 15.70
CA GLY A 126 -17.59 23.73 16.67
C GLY A 126 -19.09 23.60 16.40
N GLY A 127 -19.58 24.08 15.26
CA GLY A 127 -20.96 23.86 14.80
C GLY A 127 -21.09 22.57 14.00
N TYR A 128 -22.28 21.98 13.96
CA TYR A 128 -22.54 20.84 13.09
C TYR A 128 -22.83 21.30 11.65
N GLU A 129 -22.21 20.65 10.67
CA GLU A 129 -22.54 20.80 9.25
C GLU A 129 -22.88 19.46 8.62
N THR A 130 -23.71 19.48 7.57
CA THR A 130 -24.10 18.26 6.85
C THR A 130 -22.88 17.61 6.22
N ALA A 131 -22.73 16.31 6.47
CA ALA A 131 -21.71 15.47 5.85
C ALA A 131 -22.38 14.25 5.25
N GLY A 132 -22.09 13.96 3.98
CA GLY A 132 -22.53 12.75 3.31
C GLY A 132 -21.42 11.73 3.20
N SER A 133 -21.76 10.51 2.80
CA SER A 133 -20.74 9.54 2.39
C SER A 133 -20.21 9.89 1.00
N VAL A 134 -18.89 9.76 0.80
CA VAL A 134 -18.28 9.85 -0.53
C VAL A 134 -18.77 8.73 -1.47
N LEU A 135 -19.28 7.62 -0.94
CA LEU A 135 -19.90 6.55 -1.75
C LEU A 135 -21.30 6.90 -2.24
N ASP A 136 -21.89 8.03 -1.81
CA ASP A 136 -23.14 8.52 -2.38
C ASP A 136 -22.89 9.34 -3.68
N THR A 137 -21.63 9.50 -4.09
CA THR A 137 -21.22 10.15 -5.35
C THR A 137 -21.82 9.43 -6.57
N ILE A 138 -22.32 10.20 -7.52
CA ILE A 138 -22.88 9.67 -8.77
C ILE A 138 -21.75 9.45 -9.78
N VAL A 139 -21.58 8.21 -10.23
CA VAL A 139 -20.48 7.79 -11.10
C VAL A 139 -20.99 7.20 -12.42
N ALA A 140 -20.15 7.25 -13.44
CA ALA A 140 -20.38 6.62 -14.73
C ALA A 140 -19.07 6.10 -15.32
N PHE A 141 -19.10 4.89 -15.87
CA PHE A 141 -18.02 4.28 -16.65
C PHE A 141 -18.58 3.12 -17.48
N PRO A 142 -18.02 2.84 -18.67
CA PRO A 142 -18.55 1.81 -19.56
C PRO A 142 -18.47 0.42 -18.92
N GLU A 143 -19.50 -0.38 -19.19
CA GLU A 143 -19.48 -1.80 -18.87
C GLU A 143 -18.37 -2.50 -19.64
N GLN A 144 -17.58 -3.29 -18.92
CA GLN A 144 -16.53 -4.11 -19.49
C GLN A 144 -16.29 -5.29 -18.55
N GLN A 145 -15.83 -6.41 -19.11
CA GLN A 145 -15.29 -7.51 -18.33
C GLN A 145 -13.89 -7.14 -17.82
N ARG A 146 -13.72 -7.10 -16.49
CA ARG A 146 -12.44 -6.84 -15.81
C ARG A 146 -12.33 -7.71 -14.56
N SER A 147 -11.14 -7.81 -13.97
CA SER A 147 -11.06 -8.34 -12.62
C SER A 147 -11.86 -7.47 -11.64
N THR A 148 -12.29 -8.07 -10.53
CA THR A 148 -13.02 -7.34 -9.47
C THR A 148 -12.13 -6.23 -8.90
N MET A 149 -10.83 -6.51 -8.72
CA MET A 149 -9.87 -5.51 -8.25
C MET A 149 -9.74 -4.32 -9.22
N GLU A 150 -9.61 -4.56 -10.53
CA GLU A 150 -9.55 -3.49 -11.54
C GLU A 150 -10.86 -2.68 -11.58
N THR A 151 -12.01 -3.36 -11.48
CA THR A 151 -13.32 -2.69 -11.48
C THR A 151 -13.51 -1.82 -10.25
N LEU A 152 -13.07 -2.29 -9.08
CA LEU A 152 -13.05 -1.49 -7.85
C LEU A 152 -12.10 -0.30 -7.98
N GLY A 153 -10.89 -0.50 -8.54
CA GLY A 153 -9.94 0.58 -8.74
C GLY A 153 -10.49 1.69 -9.65
N LEU A 154 -11.16 1.29 -10.74
CA LEU A 154 -11.88 2.22 -11.62
C LEU A 154 -13.00 2.96 -10.88
N LEU A 155 -13.77 2.26 -10.04
CA LEU A 155 -14.82 2.90 -9.22
C LEU A 155 -14.23 3.95 -8.28
N LEU A 156 -13.16 3.62 -7.53
CA LEU A 156 -12.51 4.55 -6.60
C LEU A 156 -11.91 5.78 -7.31
N LEU A 157 -11.30 5.56 -8.47
CA LEU A 157 -10.82 6.64 -9.33
C LEU A 157 -11.98 7.56 -9.74
N LYS A 158 -13.12 6.99 -10.20
CA LYS A 158 -14.28 7.78 -10.63
C LYS A 158 -14.95 8.52 -9.48
N ILE A 159 -14.98 7.92 -8.28
CA ILE A 159 -15.43 8.63 -7.08
C ILE A 159 -14.53 9.84 -6.85
N SER A 160 -13.21 9.65 -6.87
CA SER A 160 -12.25 10.71 -6.59
C SER A 160 -12.32 11.87 -7.59
N GLU A 161 -12.48 11.55 -8.88
CA GLU A 161 -12.64 12.55 -9.94
C GLU A 161 -13.90 13.41 -9.74
N VAL A 162 -15.01 12.81 -9.31
CA VAL A 162 -16.31 13.51 -9.21
C VAL A 162 -16.47 14.22 -7.87
N SER A 163 -16.05 13.60 -6.76
CA SER A 163 -16.17 14.18 -5.42
C SER A 163 -15.09 15.22 -5.12
N GLY A 164 -13.94 15.14 -5.80
CA GLY A 164 -12.74 15.91 -5.47
C GLY A 164 -12.03 15.42 -4.20
N GLU A 165 -12.45 14.28 -3.64
CA GLU A 165 -11.84 13.65 -2.48
C GLU A 165 -11.00 12.45 -2.91
N HIS A 166 -9.79 12.30 -2.38
CA HIS A 166 -8.97 11.15 -2.72
C HIS A 166 -9.52 9.89 -2.03
N VAL A 167 -9.91 8.89 -2.82
CA VAL A 167 -10.39 7.59 -2.34
C VAL A 167 -9.52 6.48 -2.90
N THR A 168 -9.00 5.63 -2.01
CA THR A 168 -8.02 4.60 -2.35
C THR A 168 -8.28 3.29 -1.60
N PHE A 169 -7.50 2.26 -1.91
CA PHE A 169 -7.57 0.98 -1.23
C PHE A 169 -6.83 1.01 0.11
N GLY A 170 -7.39 0.30 1.09
CA GLY A 170 -6.66 -0.16 2.27
C GLY A 170 -6.50 -1.67 2.23
N MET A 171 -6.86 -2.32 3.32
CA MET A 171 -6.84 -3.78 3.44
C MET A 171 -7.95 -4.42 2.62
N ILE A 172 -7.57 -5.21 1.61
CA ILE A 172 -8.50 -5.94 0.74
C ILE A 172 -8.01 -7.38 0.49
N PRO A 173 -8.90 -8.34 0.17
CA PRO A 173 -8.51 -9.70 -0.19
C PRO A 173 -7.98 -9.78 -1.62
N ILE A 174 -6.75 -9.28 -1.83
CA ILE A 174 -6.10 -9.12 -3.16
C ILE A 174 -6.26 -10.36 -4.03
N ASN A 175 -5.84 -11.53 -3.56
CA ASN A 175 -5.89 -12.77 -4.34
C ASN A 175 -7.30 -13.07 -4.87
N ARG A 176 -8.34 -12.92 -4.04
CA ARG A 176 -9.72 -13.17 -4.46
C ARG A 176 -10.16 -12.15 -5.51
N LEU A 177 -9.93 -10.87 -5.25
CA LEU A 177 -10.41 -9.78 -6.09
C LEU A 177 -9.68 -9.73 -7.45
N SER A 178 -8.40 -10.08 -7.49
CA SER A 178 -7.63 -10.16 -8.73
C SER A 178 -7.98 -11.37 -9.59
N GLN A 179 -8.37 -12.49 -8.97
CA GLN A 179 -8.69 -13.73 -9.69
C GLN A 179 -10.15 -13.82 -10.15
N THR A 180 -11.04 -12.98 -9.62
CA THR A 180 -12.46 -13.00 -9.95
C THR A 180 -12.78 -11.97 -11.04
N GLN A 181 -13.42 -12.40 -12.12
CA GLN A 181 -13.83 -11.54 -13.24
C GLN A 181 -15.30 -11.11 -13.09
N VAL A 182 -15.60 -9.84 -13.35
CA VAL A 182 -16.96 -9.28 -13.33
C VAL A 182 -17.21 -8.47 -14.61
N SER A 183 -18.44 -8.51 -15.13
CA SER A 183 -18.91 -7.58 -16.16
C SER A 183 -19.73 -6.50 -15.47
N THR A 184 -19.18 -5.31 -15.31
CA THR A 184 -19.88 -4.22 -14.63
C THR A 184 -19.48 -2.87 -15.22
N GLY A 185 -20.49 -2.02 -15.43
CA GLY A 185 -20.36 -0.60 -15.71
C GLY A 185 -21.15 0.21 -14.69
N ALA A 186 -21.19 1.53 -14.90
CA ALA A 186 -22.09 2.43 -14.20
C ALA A 186 -22.61 3.50 -15.16
N SER A 187 -23.89 3.83 -15.09
CA SER A 187 -24.47 4.92 -15.87
C SER A 187 -25.28 5.87 -14.98
N ASN A 188 -24.60 6.87 -14.42
CA ASN A 188 -25.19 7.86 -13.52
C ASN A 188 -25.82 7.20 -12.27
N GLU A 189 -25.06 6.28 -11.66
CA GLU A 189 -25.47 5.49 -10.50
C GLU A 189 -24.70 5.93 -9.24
N ARG A 190 -25.27 5.72 -8.05
CA ARG A 190 -24.55 5.95 -6.80
C ARG A 190 -23.42 4.94 -6.67
N ALA A 191 -22.23 5.41 -6.33
CA ALA A 191 -21.04 4.58 -6.21
C ALA A 191 -21.20 3.42 -5.21
N ARG A 192 -21.95 3.62 -4.13
CA ARG A 192 -22.33 2.58 -3.16
C ARG A 192 -23.05 1.40 -3.82
N ASP A 193 -24.05 1.69 -4.66
CA ASP A 193 -24.84 0.64 -5.31
C ASP A 193 -23.99 -0.11 -6.34
N VAL A 194 -23.09 0.61 -7.02
CA VAL A 194 -22.09 0.02 -7.92
C VAL A 194 -21.10 -0.87 -7.15
N LEU A 195 -20.60 -0.42 -5.99
CA LEU A 195 -19.72 -1.20 -5.12
C LEU A 195 -20.38 -2.51 -4.67
N ILE A 196 -21.64 -2.44 -4.22
CA ILE A 196 -22.42 -3.62 -3.83
C ILE A 196 -22.52 -4.60 -5.01
N ARG A 197 -22.87 -4.10 -6.20
CA ARG A 197 -22.99 -4.94 -7.41
C ARG A 197 -21.66 -5.62 -7.78
N ILE A 198 -20.54 -4.89 -7.71
CA ILE A 198 -19.20 -5.45 -7.96
C ILE A 198 -18.88 -6.57 -6.97
N LEU A 199 -19.10 -6.33 -5.67
CA LEU A 199 -18.80 -7.31 -4.62
C LEU A 199 -19.73 -8.53 -4.69
N LYS A 200 -20.99 -8.37 -5.09
CA LYS A 200 -21.91 -9.49 -5.35
C LYS A 200 -21.51 -10.34 -6.55
N GLY A 201 -20.80 -9.76 -7.51
CA GLY A 201 -20.17 -10.52 -8.60
C GLY A 201 -19.01 -11.39 -8.11
N THR A 202 -18.56 -11.22 -6.86
CA THR A 202 -17.55 -12.08 -6.23
C THR A 202 -18.24 -13.14 -5.39
N GLU A 203 -17.82 -14.40 -5.51
CA GLU A 203 -18.28 -15.47 -4.63
C GLU A 203 -17.93 -15.15 -3.17
N GLY A 204 -18.95 -14.95 -2.33
CA GLY A 204 -18.80 -14.69 -0.90
C GLY A 204 -19.73 -13.59 -0.40
N THR A 205 -19.73 -13.41 0.92
CA THR A 205 -20.35 -12.25 1.57
C THR A 205 -19.25 -11.29 1.98
N PHE A 206 -19.36 -10.03 1.58
CA PHE A 206 -18.39 -8.99 1.86
C PHE A 206 -19.05 -7.85 2.63
N SER A 207 -18.24 -7.20 3.45
CA SER A 207 -18.54 -5.89 4.05
C SER A 207 -17.32 -4.99 3.85
N TRP A 208 -17.49 -3.70 4.11
CA TRP A 208 -16.40 -2.74 4.01
C TRP A 208 -16.36 -1.76 5.18
N ARG A 209 -15.17 -1.19 5.38
CA ARG A 209 -14.91 -0.04 6.23
C ARG A 209 -14.25 1.02 5.37
N LEU A 210 -14.91 2.16 5.20
CA LEU A 210 -14.29 3.32 4.57
C LEU A 210 -13.81 4.26 5.67
N PHE A 211 -12.50 4.35 5.87
CA PHE A 211 -11.95 5.20 6.91
C PHE A 211 -11.39 6.48 6.32
N TYR A 212 -11.54 7.59 7.04
CA TYR A 212 -10.90 8.85 6.67
C TYR A 212 -9.63 9.02 7.50
N ASP A 213 -8.51 9.22 6.81
CA ASP A 213 -7.25 9.63 7.44
C ASP A 213 -7.21 11.16 7.52
N ALA A 214 -7.41 11.69 8.72
CA ALA A 214 -7.40 13.12 8.97
C ALA A 214 -6.00 13.68 9.26
N SER A 215 -4.94 12.89 9.07
CA SER A 215 -3.57 13.38 9.15
C SER A 215 -3.36 14.47 8.07
N PRO A 216 -2.66 15.58 8.38
CA PRO A 216 -2.57 16.74 7.48
C PRO A 216 -1.98 16.46 6.09
N HIS A 217 -1.27 15.35 5.92
CA HIS A 217 -0.54 14.99 4.70
C HIS A 217 -1.28 13.98 3.81
N LEU A 218 -2.30 13.28 4.33
CA LEU A 218 -3.09 12.33 3.54
C LEU A 218 -4.46 12.93 3.24
N GLN A 219 -5.34 13.07 4.24
CA GLN A 219 -6.72 13.56 4.00
C GLN A 219 -7.47 12.68 3.00
N TRP A 220 -7.30 11.36 3.11
CA TRP A 220 -7.81 10.36 2.17
C TRP A 220 -8.92 9.50 2.79
N HIS A 221 -9.83 9.04 1.94
CA HIS A 221 -10.72 7.93 2.25
C HIS A 221 -10.09 6.61 1.81
N VAL A 222 -9.97 5.66 2.74
CA VAL A 222 -9.30 4.37 2.54
C VAL A 222 -10.34 3.27 2.67
N LEU A 223 -10.61 2.58 1.56
CA LEU A 223 -11.59 1.49 1.47
C LEU A 223 -10.95 0.16 1.87
N ASN A 224 -11.40 -0.37 3.01
CA ASN A 224 -11.03 -1.70 3.50
C ASN A 224 -12.19 -2.67 3.23
N ILE A 225 -11.92 -3.78 2.54
CA ILE A 225 -12.92 -4.80 2.21
C ILE A 225 -12.53 -6.09 2.91
N HIS A 226 -13.48 -6.78 3.52
CA HIS A 226 -13.24 -8.05 4.19
C HIS A 226 -14.39 -9.04 3.95
N PHE A 227 -14.07 -10.33 4.12
CA PHE A 227 -15.06 -11.39 4.08
C PHE A 227 -15.84 -11.44 5.37
N VAL A 228 -17.15 -11.57 5.23
CA VAL A 228 -18.04 -11.92 6.32
C VAL A 228 -18.24 -13.41 6.29
N ARG A 229 -17.74 -14.11 7.32
CA ARG A 229 -18.04 -15.53 7.50
C ARG A 229 -19.50 -15.67 7.88
N THR A 230 -20.33 -16.04 6.92
CA THR A 230 -21.70 -16.44 7.21
C THR A 230 -21.63 -17.72 8.06
N ARG A 231 -22.43 -17.78 9.11
CA ARG A 231 -22.63 -19.05 9.83
C ARG A 231 -23.27 -20.01 8.84
N GLU A 232 -22.49 -20.94 8.30
CA GLU A 232 -23.06 -22.12 7.66
C GLU A 232 -24.00 -22.77 8.68
N SER A 233 -25.19 -23.14 8.23
CA SER A 233 -26.36 -23.51 9.05
C SER A 233 -26.21 -24.81 9.87
N GLY A 234 -25.00 -25.18 10.30
CA GLY A 234 -24.73 -26.41 11.06
C GLY A 234 -23.45 -26.45 11.90
N GLY A 235 -22.62 -25.40 11.95
CA GLY A 235 -21.37 -25.40 12.72
C GLY A 235 -21.49 -24.73 14.10
N THR A 236 -21.17 -25.45 15.18
CA THR A 236 -21.07 -24.88 16.54
C THR A 236 -19.94 -23.85 16.61
N ALA A 237 -20.28 -22.64 17.07
CA ALA A 237 -19.51 -21.42 16.82
C ALA A 237 -18.32 -21.14 17.76
N GLU A 238 -17.86 -22.10 18.55
CA GLU A 238 -17.00 -21.81 19.71
C GLU A 238 -15.49 -21.79 19.40
N ALA A 239 -15.04 -22.26 18.23
CA ALA A 239 -13.61 -22.53 17.99
C ALA A 239 -12.88 -21.62 16.97
N ALA A 240 -13.49 -20.56 16.43
CA ALA A 240 -12.94 -19.87 15.23
C ALA A 240 -12.57 -18.38 15.39
N PHE A 241 -12.49 -17.84 16.60
CA PHE A 241 -12.28 -16.39 16.83
C PHE A 241 -10.86 -16.07 17.34
N ALA A 242 -9.88 -16.05 16.45
CA ALA A 242 -8.65 -15.29 16.68
C ALA A 242 -8.82 -13.90 16.03
N PRO A 243 -8.74 -12.79 16.79
CA PRO A 243 -8.76 -11.46 16.22
C PRO A 243 -7.50 -11.26 15.37
N ILE A 244 -7.66 -10.99 14.08
CA ILE A 244 -6.56 -10.43 13.28
C ILE A 244 -6.40 -9.00 13.82
N GLY A 245 -5.33 -8.76 14.58
CA GLY A 245 -5.10 -7.48 15.25
C GLY A 245 -4.95 -6.33 14.26
N GLU A 246 -5.95 -5.47 14.16
CA GLU A 246 -5.86 -4.16 13.49
C GLU A 246 -5.16 -3.15 14.43
N SER A 247 -3.85 -3.31 14.60
CA SER A 247 -2.96 -2.19 14.93
C SER A 247 -1.97 -2.03 13.78
N LEU A 248 -2.50 -1.65 12.62
CA LEU A 248 -1.71 -1.49 11.40
C LEU A 248 -2.24 -0.27 10.66
N PHE A 249 -1.70 0.89 11.03
CA PHE A 249 -1.36 1.85 9.99
C PHE A 249 -0.48 1.10 9.00
N MET A 250 -0.87 1.06 7.73
CA MET A 250 0.02 0.56 6.68
C MET A 250 1.32 1.37 6.75
N ASP A 251 2.44 0.68 6.62
CA ASP A 251 3.72 1.35 6.40
C ASP A 251 3.56 2.26 5.16
N PRO A 252 3.82 3.58 5.28
CA PRO A 252 3.71 4.51 4.15
C PRO A 252 4.45 4.04 2.90
N GLN A 253 5.53 3.26 3.06
CA GLN A 253 6.30 2.71 1.95
C GLN A 253 5.56 1.59 1.21
N VAL A 254 4.94 0.66 1.95
CA VAL A 254 4.13 -0.44 1.37
C VAL A 254 2.92 0.14 0.61
N PHE A 255 2.37 1.23 1.14
CA PHE A 255 1.29 1.95 0.50
C PHE A 255 1.75 2.64 -0.80
N ALA A 256 2.86 3.36 -0.78
CA ALA A 256 3.42 4.02 -1.97
C ALA A 256 3.72 3.00 -3.10
N ASP A 257 4.20 1.81 -2.75
CA ASP A 257 4.46 0.74 -3.72
C ASP A 257 3.17 0.17 -4.33
N MET A 258 2.11 0.02 -3.52
CA MET A 258 0.78 -0.38 -4.01
C MET A 258 0.15 0.68 -4.91
N GLU A 259 0.27 1.96 -4.54
CA GLU A 259 -0.22 3.09 -5.33
C GLU A 259 0.51 3.17 -6.68
N VAL A 260 1.83 3.04 -6.70
CA VAL A 260 2.62 3.00 -7.94
C VAL A 260 2.19 1.80 -8.80
N GLN A 261 1.99 0.62 -8.23
CA GLN A 261 1.54 -0.54 -9.00
C GLN A 261 0.12 -0.38 -9.54
N LEU A 262 -0.79 0.24 -8.77
CA LEU A 262 -2.16 0.54 -9.19
C LEU A 262 -2.16 1.61 -10.29
N MET A 263 -1.36 2.67 -10.14
CA MET A 263 -1.19 3.74 -11.13
C MET A 263 -0.56 3.21 -12.42
N VAL A 264 0.43 2.31 -12.34
CA VAL A 264 1.00 1.63 -13.53
C VAL A 264 -0.04 0.77 -14.23
N ASN A 265 -0.90 0.06 -13.48
CA ASN A 265 -1.97 -0.73 -14.05
C ASN A 265 -3.09 0.15 -14.64
N LEU A 266 -3.42 1.27 -14.01
CA LEU A 266 -4.43 2.23 -14.47
C LEU A 266 -3.93 3.13 -15.62
N GLU A 267 -2.62 3.40 -15.70
CA GLU A 267 -1.98 4.11 -16.83
C GLU A 267 -2.14 3.34 -18.15
N GLN A 268 -2.30 2.01 -18.10
CA GLN A 268 -2.66 1.21 -19.29
C GLN A 268 -4.10 1.47 -19.77
N TYR A 269 -4.92 2.13 -18.95
CA TYR A 269 -6.34 2.41 -19.19
C TYR A 269 -6.66 3.92 -19.21
N VAL A 270 -5.66 4.80 -19.05
CA VAL A 270 -5.77 6.22 -19.40
C VAL A 270 -6.09 6.31 -20.89
N ASP A 271 -7.08 7.14 -21.22
CA ASP A 271 -7.57 7.48 -22.56
C ASP A 271 -6.67 6.94 -23.67
N GLN A 272 -7.04 5.78 -24.23
CA GLN A 272 -6.26 5.12 -25.28
C GLN A 272 -6.01 6.08 -26.45
N GLU A 273 -6.90 7.07 -26.66
CA GLU A 273 -6.71 8.11 -27.66
C GLU A 273 -5.54 9.04 -27.30
N LYS A 274 -5.36 9.40 -26.02
CA LYS A 274 -4.23 10.20 -25.55
C LYS A 274 -2.91 9.43 -25.59
N VAL A 275 -2.93 8.15 -25.24
CA VAL A 275 -1.76 7.26 -25.36
C VAL A 275 -1.37 7.04 -26.82
N GLN A 276 -2.35 6.80 -27.70
CA GLN A 276 -2.11 6.67 -29.14
C GLN A 276 -1.63 7.98 -29.76
N ARG A 277 -2.17 9.13 -29.32
CA ARG A 277 -1.71 10.46 -29.76
C ARG A 277 -0.26 10.71 -29.40
N HIS A 278 0.14 10.43 -28.16
CA HIS A 278 1.55 10.53 -27.75
C HIS A 278 2.46 9.52 -28.46
N HIS A 279 1.97 8.30 -28.74
CA HIS A 279 2.71 7.33 -29.53
C HIS A 279 2.93 7.81 -30.98
N ALA A 280 1.88 8.33 -31.62
CA ALA A 280 1.94 8.87 -32.97
C ALA A 280 2.83 10.12 -33.06
N GLU A 281 2.76 11.02 -32.07
CA GLU A 281 3.67 12.17 -31.94
C GLU A 281 5.12 11.72 -31.81
N ARG A 282 5.38 10.67 -31.02
CA ARG A 282 6.72 10.10 -30.83
C ARG A 282 7.25 9.46 -32.11
N GLU A 283 6.43 8.70 -32.83
CA GLU A 283 6.81 8.10 -34.10
C GLU A 283 7.06 9.16 -35.18
N ALA A 284 6.26 10.23 -35.22
CA ALA A 284 6.46 11.34 -36.14
C ALA A 284 7.76 12.13 -35.84
N LEU A 285 8.09 12.33 -34.57
CA LEU A 285 9.36 12.94 -34.16
C LEU A 285 10.56 12.03 -34.46
N GLN A 286 10.43 10.71 -34.26
CA GLN A 286 11.47 9.74 -34.60
C GLN A 286 11.69 9.67 -36.12
N ALA A 287 10.63 9.65 -36.93
CA ALA A 287 10.75 9.67 -38.39
C ALA A 287 11.43 10.95 -38.89
N LYS A 288 11.17 12.10 -38.24
CA LYS A 288 11.90 13.35 -38.52
C LYS A 288 13.37 13.26 -38.15
N LEU A 289 13.70 12.61 -37.02
CA LEU A 289 15.07 12.36 -36.58
C LEU A 289 15.85 11.51 -37.61
N ASP A 290 15.19 10.49 -38.15
CA ASP A 290 15.81 9.55 -39.09
C ASP A 290 15.95 10.14 -40.52
N SER A 291 15.23 11.23 -40.83
CA SER A 291 15.15 11.82 -42.18
C SER A 291 16.03 13.04 -42.46
N ASP A 292 16.64 13.67 -41.44
CA ASP A 292 17.28 15.00 -41.61
C ASP A 292 18.66 15.09 -40.91
N GLU A 293 19.72 15.32 -41.69
CA GLU A 293 21.12 15.40 -41.23
C GLU A 293 21.44 16.68 -40.42
N LYS A 294 20.48 17.60 -40.27
CA LYS A 294 20.63 18.80 -39.42
C LYS A 294 19.48 18.93 -38.43
N MET A 295 19.59 18.14 -37.37
CA MET A 295 18.74 18.20 -36.19
C MET A 295 18.75 19.61 -35.57
N SER A 296 17.58 20.21 -35.33
CA SER A 296 17.51 21.34 -34.40
C SER A 296 17.58 20.79 -32.98
N LEU A 297 18.50 21.31 -32.16
CA LEU A 297 18.69 20.96 -30.74
C LEU A 297 17.35 20.88 -29.97
N LYS A 298 16.37 21.69 -30.35
CA LYS A 298 15.02 21.72 -29.82
C LYS A 298 14.25 20.40 -30.00
N ALA A 299 14.34 19.74 -31.17
CA ALA A 299 13.65 18.49 -31.44
C ALA A 299 14.24 17.31 -30.63
N ALA A 300 15.56 17.32 -30.42
CA ALA A 300 16.23 16.34 -29.57
C ALA A 300 15.84 16.49 -28.10
N LEU A 301 15.77 17.74 -27.61
CA LEU A 301 15.33 18.07 -26.25
C LEU A 301 13.85 17.72 -26.00
N GLU A 302 12.96 18.05 -26.94
CA GLU A 302 11.54 17.70 -26.84
C GLU A 302 11.34 16.17 -26.82
N LEU A 303 12.09 15.43 -27.63
CA LEU A 303 12.06 13.96 -27.61
C LEU A 303 12.57 13.41 -26.27
N ALA A 304 13.71 13.90 -25.76
CA ALA A 304 14.28 13.47 -24.49
C ALA A 304 13.34 13.74 -23.30
N GLN A 305 12.69 14.91 -23.28
CA GLN A 305 11.69 15.28 -22.26
C GLN A 305 10.47 14.35 -22.27
N MET A 306 10.02 13.91 -23.45
CA MET A 306 8.92 12.93 -23.56
C MET A 306 9.29 11.54 -23.03
N TYR A 307 10.56 11.14 -23.10
CA TYR A 307 11.03 9.86 -22.56
C TYR A 307 11.30 9.90 -21.04
N THR A 308 11.53 11.08 -20.45
CA THR A 308 11.72 11.25 -18.99
C THR A 308 10.41 11.27 -18.19
N PHE A 309 9.25 11.34 -18.84
CA PHE A 309 7.95 11.49 -18.16
C PHE A 309 7.31 10.18 -17.65
N LYS A 310 8.07 9.11 -17.43
CA LYS A 310 7.53 7.87 -16.85
C LYS A 310 8.11 7.60 -15.46
N GLY A 311 7.20 7.29 -14.54
CA GLY A 311 7.50 6.88 -13.17
C GLY A 311 8.39 5.62 -13.05
N PRO A 312 8.65 5.15 -11.82
CA PRO A 312 9.87 4.42 -11.45
C PRO A 312 10.14 3.08 -12.17
N LEU A 313 9.17 2.49 -12.87
CA LEU A 313 9.29 1.14 -13.43
C LEU A 313 9.59 1.07 -14.95
N GLY A 314 9.76 2.20 -15.64
CA GLY A 314 10.34 2.25 -17.00
C GLY A 314 11.87 2.15 -17.05
N PHE A 315 12.53 2.17 -15.89
CA PHE A 315 13.91 2.59 -15.73
C PHE A 315 14.96 1.84 -16.57
N LYS A 316 14.82 0.53 -16.77
CA LYS A 316 15.94 -0.27 -17.32
C LYS A 316 16.01 -0.31 -18.85
N LYS A 317 14.86 -0.30 -19.53
CA LYS A 317 14.80 -0.36 -21.00
C LYS A 317 14.98 1.03 -21.62
N ASP A 318 14.52 2.06 -20.91
CA ASP A 318 14.58 3.44 -21.35
C ASP A 318 15.93 4.11 -21.04
N ILE A 319 16.67 3.70 -20.00
CA ILE A 319 18.07 4.15 -19.78
C ILE A 319 18.98 3.73 -20.94
N ASN A 320 18.90 2.48 -21.39
CA ASN A 320 19.75 2.03 -22.51
C ASN A 320 19.44 2.80 -23.80
N LYS A 321 18.17 3.19 -23.98
CA LYS A 321 17.72 3.93 -25.16
C LYS A 321 18.04 5.43 -25.06
N ALA A 322 17.89 6.04 -23.89
CA ALA A 322 18.34 7.39 -23.60
C ALA A 322 19.87 7.50 -23.72
N HIS A 323 20.61 6.49 -23.24
CA HIS A 323 22.05 6.40 -23.40
C HIS A 323 22.46 6.30 -24.88
N GLN A 324 21.77 5.47 -25.69
CA GLN A 324 21.98 5.41 -27.14
C GLN A 324 21.68 6.75 -27.84
N ILE A 325 20.63 7.46 -27.42
CA ILE A 325 20.30 8.79 -27.94
C ILE A 325 21.40 9.80 -27.56
N CYS A 326 21.87 9.79 -26.31
CA CYS A 326 22.98 10.64 -25.86
C CYS A 326 24.29 10.36 -26.60
N GLU A 327 24.63 9.09 -26.85
CA GLU A 327 25.80 8.71 -27.64
C GLU A 327 25.65 9.06 -29.14
N SER A 328 24.42 8.99 -29.67
CA SER A 328 24.14 9.46 -31.04
C SER A 328 24.28 10.97 -31.16
N ILE A 329 23.80 11.74 -30.18
CA ILE A 329 23.99 13.19 -30.08
C ILE A 329 25.49 13.51 -29.94
N ARG A 330 26.22 12.76 -29.11
CA ARG A 330 27.68 12.90 -28.93
C ARG A 330 28.46 12.74 -30.23
N SER A 331 28.03 11.83 -31.10
CA SER A 331 28.67 11.60 -32.40
C SER A 331 28.46 12.73 -33.40
N ILE A 332 27.44 13.57 -33.20
CA ILE A 332 27.04 14.66 -34.11
C ILE A 332 27.70 15.99 -33.71
N PHE A 333 27.96 16.22 -32.42
CA PHE A 333 28.57 17.46 -31.93
C PHE A 333 30.05 17.26 -31.57
N SER A 334 30.97 17.84 -32.36
CA SER A 334 32.41 17.81 -32.06
C SER A 334 32.85 19.00 -31.20
N GLY A 335 33.49 18.74 -30.06
CA GLY A 335 34.17 19.77 -29.23
C GLY A 335 33.40 20.25 -28.01
N ASN A 336 33.82 21.40 -27.45
CA ASN A 336 33.40 21.98 -26.16
C ASN A 336 31.89 22.24 -25.99
N GLU A 337 31.08 22.07 -27.03
CA GLU A 337 29.61 22.23 -26.98
C GLU A 337 28.90 21.08 -26.25
N PHE A 338 29.47 19.87 -26.25
CA PHE A 338 28.89 18.71 -25.54
C PHE A 338 29.05 18.79 -24.01
N GLY A 339 30.08 19.50 -23.54
CA GLY A 339 30.37 19.68 -22.11
C GLY A 339 29.35 20.57 -21.40
N VAL A 340 28.72 21.51 -22.12
CA VAL A 340 27.68 22.39 -21.55
C VAL A 340 26.35 21.64 -21.39
N ILE A 341 25.98 20.83 -22.40
CA ILE A 341 24.72 20.08 -22.43
C ILE A 341 24.69 18.96 -21.37
N THR A 342 25.80 18.24 -21.18
CA THR A 342 25.90 17.17 -20.17
C THR A 342 25.94 17.70 -18.74
N THR A 343 26.44 18.92 -18.54
CA THR A 343 26.51 19.54 -17.21
C THR A 343 25.14 20.07 -16.78
N GLU A 344 24.35 20.66 -17.69
CA GLU A 344 22.97 21.09 -17.37
C GLU A 344 22.01 19.91 -17.16
N LEU A 345 22.03 18.89 -18.03
CA LEU A 345 21.16 17.71 -17.85
C LEU A 345 21.50 16.90 -16.58
N ASN A 346 22.77 16.78 -16.20
CA ASN A 346 23.16 16.09 -14.97
C ASN A 346 22.86 16.92 -13.72
N LEU A 347 23.03 18.25 -13.76
CA LEU A 347 22.71 19.12 -12.62
C LEU A 347 21.20 19.21 -12.36
N GLU A 348 20.37 19.21 -13.40
CA GLU A 348 18.92 19.33 -13.26
C GLU A 348 18.29 18.00 -12.81
N ASN A 349 18.80 16.87 -13.32
CA ASN A 349 18.39 15.54 -12.85
C ASN A 349 18.91 15.22 -11.44
N MET A 350 20.11 15.68 -11.05
CA MET A 350 20.59 15.51 -9.67
C MET A 350 19.89 16.45 -8.68
N ARG A 351 19.56 17.69 -9.07
CA ARG A 351 18.81 18.64 -8.23
C ARG A 351 17.37 18.19 -7.95
N MET A 352 16.75 17.42 -8.84
CA MET A 352 15.42 16.86 -8.62
C MET A 352 15.38 15.69 -7.63
N PHE A 353 16.51 15.00 -7.37
CA PHE A 353 16.50 13.77 -6.58
C PHE A 353 17.32 13.81 -5.29
N TYR A 354 18.37 14.63 -5.18
CA TYR A 354 19.15 14.72 -3.95
C TYR A 354 19.75 16.12 -3.76
N SER A 355 19.48 16.77 -2.63
CA SER A 355 20.34 17.88 -2.20
C SER A 355 21.71 17.30 -1.83
N ALA A 356 22.80 17.96 -2.23
CA ALA A 356 24.18 17.52 -1.99
C ALA A 356 24.51 17.32 -0.49
N GLU A 357 23.63 17.75 0.41
CA GLU A 357 23.74 17.63 1.86
C GLU A 357 23.29 16.25 2.40
N HIS A 358 22.55 15.45 1.62
CA HIS A 358 22.01 14.14 2.05
C HIS A 358 22.94 12.95 1.79
N LEU A 359 23.85 13.03 0.81
CA LEU A 359 24.73 11.91 0.43
C LEU A 359 25.85 11.61 1.45
N SER A 360 26.14 12.51 2.40
CA SER A 360 27.23 12.34 3.36
C SER A 360 26.82 11.81 4.74
N LYS A 361 25.52 11.52 4.97
CA LYS A 361 25.00 11.19 6.31
C LYS A 361 24.20 9.89 6.40
N ASP A 362 24.14 9.08 5.35
CA ASP A 362 23.24 7.93 5.32
C ASP A 362 23.83 6.69 6.04
N ALA A 363 23.41 6.49 7.29
CA ALA A 363 23.79 5.36 8.15
C ALA A 363 23.38 3.99 7.56
N THR A 364 22.44 3.99 6.62
CA THR A 364 21.86 2.79 6.02
C THR A 364 22.87 2.05 5.12
N MET A 365 23.72 2.80 4.40
CA MET A 365 24.76 2.22 3.56
C MET A 365 25.92 1.63 4.40
N ALA A 366 26.26 2.29 5.51
CA ALA A 366 27.26 1.79 6.45
C ALA A 366 26.81 0.49 7.13
N SER A 367 25.53 0.38 7.52
CA SER A 367 24.98 -0.84 8.10
C SER A 367 24.88 -2.00 7.11
N TYR A 368 24.55 -1.72 5.85
CA TYR A 368 24.55 -2.74 4.78
C TYR A 368 25.97 -3.29 4.53
N LEU A 369 26.97 -2.41 4.43
CA LEU A 369 28.38 -2.79 4.24
C LEU A 369 28.94 -3.55 5.46
N ALA A 370 28.55 -3.17 6.68
CA ALA A 370 28.92 -3.88 7.90
C ALA A 370 28.31 -5.30 7.96
N CYS A 371 27.09 -5.48 7.47
CA CYS A 371 26.43 -6.79 7.38
C CYS A 371 27.14 -7.69 6.37
N CYS A 372 27.45 -7.17 5.17
CA CYS A 372 28.23 -7.89 4.16
C CYS A 372 29.62 -8.28 4.67
N ARG A 373 30.30 -7.41 5.43
CA ARG A 373 31.61 -7.71 6.04
C ARG A 373 31.56 -8.89 6.99
N ARG A 374 30.54 -8.97 7.86
CA ARG A 374 30.36 -10.07 8.82
C ARG A 374 30.11 -11.41 8.13
N ILE A 375 29.30 -11.41 7.08
CA ILE A 375 28.96 -12.61 6.31
C ILE A 375 30.20 -13.16 5.57
N LEU A 376 31.17 -12.31 5.23
CA LEU A 376 32.31 -12.66 4.40
C LEU A 376 33.63 -12.85 5.16
N ASN A 377 33.65 -12.58 6.47
CA ASN A 377 34.81 -12.75 7.37
C ASN A 377 36.10 -12.06 6.88
N ILE A 378 35.98 -10.84 6.38
CA ILE A 378 37.10 -10.02 5.86
C ILE A 378 37.79 -9.29 7.04
N PRO A 379 39.13 -9.37 7.18
CA PRO A 379 39.89 -8.67 8.22
C PRO A 379 39.79 -7.13 8.16
N ASP A 380 39.86 -6.48 9.32
CA ASP A 380 39.68 -5.03 9.51
C ASP A 380 40.67 -4.17 8.73
N ASP A 381 41.85 -4.70 8.42
CA ASP A 381 42.97 -4.01 7.79
C ASP A 381 43.00 -4.15 6.25
N GLU A 382 42.17 -5.01 5.67
CA GLU A 382 42.06 -5.18 4.20
C GLU A 382 40.93 -4.34 3.57
N PHE A 383 40.10 -3.67 4.37
CA PHE A 383 39.06 -2.77 3.86
C PHE A 383 39.61 -1.35 3.67
N VAL A 384 40.12 -1.08 2.47
CA VAL A 384 40.59 0.25 2.05
C VAL A 384 39.44 1.26 2.15
N ASP A 385 39.72 2.36 2.86
CA ASP A 385 38.89 3.55 3.04
C ASP A 385 38.02 3.88 1.81
N SER A 386 36.74 3.53 1.88
CA SER A 386 35.75 3.65 0.80
C SER A 386 35.30 5.09 0.55
N THR A 387 36.05 6.08 1.05
CA THR A 387 35.94 7.49 0.66
C THR A 387 36.83 7.86 -0.54
N ARG A 388 37.61 6.92 -1.10
CA ARG A 388 38.30 7.13 -2.38
C ARG A 388 37.30 7.28 -3.51
N THR A 389 37.18 8.49 -4.05
CA THR A 389 36.60 8.73 -5.38
C THR A 389 37.27 7.79 -6.39
N LEU A 390 36.51 6.81 -6.90
CA LEU A 390 36.92 6.01 -8.06
C LEU A 390 37.07 6.99 -9.23
N ALA A 391 38.32 7.34 -9.53
CA ALA A 391 38.67 8.51 -10.33
C ALA A 391 38.58 8.23 -11.83
N THR A 392 38.56 6.95 -12.21
CA THR A 392 38.56 6.52 -13.61
C THR A 392 37.45 5.49 -13.87
N ASP A 393 36.96 5.46 -15.10
CA ASP A 393 35.93 4.50 -15.53
C ASP A 393 36.43 3.05 -15.44
N ASP A 394 37.73 2.81 -15.63
CA ASP A 394 38.35 1.49 -15.46
C ASP A 394 38.31 0.99 -14.01
N GLU A 395 38.48 1.88 -13.03
CA GLU A 395 38.36 1.53 -11.60
C GLU A 395 36.91 1.22 -11.21
N ARG A 396 35.94 1.92 -11.81
CA ARG A 396 34.51 1.63 -11.62
C ARG A 396 34.10 0.31 -12.23
N GLU A 397 34.52 0.03 -13.46
CA GLU A 397 34.23 -1.26 -14.11
C GLU A 397 34.89 -2.43 -13.38
N ARG A 398 36.12 -2.26 -12.88
CA ARG A 398 36.78 -3.28 -12.06
C ARG A 398 36.03 -3.52 -10.74
N PHE A 399 35.61 -2.47 -10.05
CA PHE A 399 34.76 -2.60 -8.85
C PHE A 399 33.43 -3.31 -9.13
N LEU A 400 32.76 -2.97 -10.24
CA LEU A 400 31.50 -3.63 -10.62
C LEU A 400 31.72 -5.10 -11.00
N ALA A 401 32.85 -5.45 -11.61
CA ALA A 401 33.22 -6.84 -11.90
C ALA A 401 33.46 -7.64 -10.61
N ASP A 402 34.11 -7.04 -9.61
CA ASP A 402 34.33 -7.68 -8.30
C ASP A 402 33.01 -7.89 -7.54
N VAL A 403 32.10 -6.91 -7.57
CA VAL A 403 30.75 -7.04 -6.98
C VAL A 403 29.93 -8.14 -7.65
N ARG A 404 30.00 -8.28 -8.98
CA ARG A 404 29.34 -9.37 -9.72
C ARG A 404 29.90 -10.74 -9.30
N THR A 405 31.23 -10.86 -9.24
CA THR A 405 31.92 -12.09 -8.82
C THR A 405 31.56 -12.48 -7.37
N LEU A 406 31.45 -11.49 -6.49
CA LEU A 406 31.05 -11.69 -5.10
C LEU A 406 29.60 -12.18 -5.00
N LYS A 407 28.68 -11.56 -5.74
CA LYS A 407 27.27 -11.95 -5.79
C LYS A 407 27.11 -13.41 -6.26
N ASP A 408 27.87 -13.80 -7.27
CA ASP A 408 27.83 -15.17 -7.80
C ASP A 408 28.42 -16.18 -6.79
N SER A 409 29.48 -15.81 -6.06
CA SER A 409 30.08 -16.66 -5.02
C SER A 409 29.13 -16.86 -3.82
N VAL A 410 28.46 -15.81 -3.36
CA VAL A 410 27.45 -15.89 -2.29
C VAL A 410 26.28 -16.76 -2.73
N ARG A 411 25.78 -16.55 -3.96
CA ARG A 411 24.71 -17.37 -4.53
C ARG A 411 25.09 -18.84 -4.61
N GLN A 412 26.31 -19.15 -5.06
CA GLN A 412 26.77 -20.53 -5.20
C GLN A 412 26.96 -21.20 -3.83
N ARG A 413 27.41 -20.47 -2.81
CA ARG A 413 27.52 -21.00 -1.45
C ARG A 413 26.15 -21.25 -0.81
N LEU A 414 25.19 -20.36 -1.02
CA LEU A 414 23.79 -20.55 -0.61
C LEU A 414 23.13 -21.75 -1.31
N MET A 415 23.43 -21.97 -2.60
CA MET A 415 22.97 -23.16 -3.33
C MET A 415 23.58 -24.45 -2.77
N THR A 416 24.89 -24.45 -2.48
CA THR A 416 25.55 -25.62 -1.87
C THR A 416 24.99 -25.94 -0.48
N LEU A 417 24.72 -24.93 0.35
CA LEU A 417 24.12 -25.10 1.67
C LEU A 417 22.67 -25.59 1.56
N SER A 418 21.86 -24.99 0.67
CA SER A 418 20.50 -25.44 0.39
C SER A 418 20.46 -26.93 0.03
N VAL A 419 21.33 -27.37 -0.89
CA VAL A 419 21.39 -28.77 -1.35
C VAL A 419 21.92 -29.71 -0.25
N ALA A 420 22.95 -29.30 0.49
CA ALA A 420 23.50 -30.09 1.60
C ALA A 420 22.48 -30.33 2.73
N HIS A 421 21.48 -29.45 2.85
CA HIS A 421 20.43 -29.51 3.86
C HIS A 421 19.06 -29.93 3.30
N GLY A 422 19.01 -30.45 2.06
CA GLY A 422 17.80 -31.06 1.49
C GLY A 422 16.72 -30.08 1.01
N TYR A 423 17.03 -28.78 0.92
CA TYR A 423 16.10 -27.76 0.43
C TYR A 423 16.16 -27.66 -1.10
N GLU A 424 14.98 -27.63 -1.73
CA GLU A 424 14.83 -27.49 -3.18
C GLU A 424 15.30 -26.11 -3.69
N SER A 425 15.35 -25.09 -2.83
CA SER A 425 15.93 -23.79 -3.18
C SER A 425 16.47 -22.99 -1.97
N PRO A 426 17.47 -22.11 -2.18
CA PRO A 426 18.03 -21.25 -1.14
C PRO A 426 17.04 -20.27 -0.52
N THR A 427 15.96 -19.95 -1.25
CA THR A 427 14.91 -19.04 -0.79
C THR A 427 14.17 -19.64 0.41
N THR A 428 13.84 -20.94 0.34
CA THR A 428 13.18 -21.67 1.43
C THR A 428 14.04 -21.70 2.70
N PHE A 429 15.36 -21.88 2.52
CA PHE A 429 16.33 -21.89 3.62
C PHE A 429 16.44 -20.51 4.30
N LEU A 430 16.46 -19.42 3.51
CA LEU A 430 16.53 -18.05 4.03
C LEU A 430 15.23 -17.59 4.69
N GLU A 431 14.07 -17.98 4.15
CA GLU A 431 12.76 -17.61 4.69
C GLU A 431 12.53 -18.22 6.09
N LEU A 432 12.90 -19.49 6.30
CA LEU A 432 12.78 -20.13 7.61
C LEU A 432 13.76 -19.56 8.65
N GLY A 433 15.00 -19.25 8.23
CA GLY A 433 15.97 -18.57 9.07
C GLY A 433 15.53 -17.15 9.47
N TYR A 434 14.91 -16.43 8.54
CA TYR A 434 14.38 -15.07 8.76
C TYR A 434 13.18 -15.07 9.71
N ILE A 435 12.27 -16.04 9.59
CA ILE A 435 11.09 -16.18 10.48
C ILE A 435 11.53 -16.40 11.94
N ARG A 436 12.56 -17.21 12.20
CA ARG A 436 13.07 -17.44 13.57
C ARG A 436 13.79 -16.21 14.15
N ALA A 437 14.53 -15.46 13.34
CA ALA A 437 15.24 -14.26 13.79
C ALA A 437 14.31 -13.09 14.18
N GLN A 438 13.08 -13.07 13.67
CA GLN A 438 12.10 -11.98 13.87
C GLN A 438 11.14 -12.21 15.04
N VAL A 439 11.13 -13.40 15.67
CA VAL A 439 10.15 -13.74 16.73
C VAL A 439 10.88 -14.30 17.97
N PRO A 440 11.49 -13.45 18.81
CA PRO A 440 12.40 -13.95 19.84
C PRO A 440 11.73 -14.50 21.11
N ASN A 441 10.41 -14.36 21.32
CA ASN A 441 9.78 -14.66 22.63
C ASN A 441 8.32 -15.13 22.54
N ASP A 442 7.95 -15.87 21.50
CA ASP A 442 6.62 -16.49 21.42
C ASP A 442 6.78 -18.01 21.57
N ASP A 443 6.35 -18.53 22.73
CA ASP A 443 6.53 -19.93 23.12
C ASP A 443 5.79 -20.89 22.18
N ASP A 444 4.66 -20.47 21.60
CA ASP A 444 3.86 -21.29 20.69
C ASP A 444 4.53 -21.38 19.31
N ILE A 445 5.12 -20.28 18.84
CA ILE A 445 5.88 -20.24 17.58
C ILE A 445 7.21 -20.99 17.72
N GLN A 446 7.90 -20.87 18.87
CA GLN A 446 9.12 -21.64 19.14
C GLN A 446 8.81 -23.14 19.19
N ALA A 447 7.74 -23.55 19.90
CA ALA A 447 7.32 -24.95 19.96
C ALA A 447 6.93 -25.50 18.58
N TRP A 448 6.29 -24.68 17.74
CA TRP A 448 5.97 -25.05 16.37
C TRP A 448 7.24 -25.21 15.50
N VAL A 449 8.18 -24.27 15.57
CA VAL A 449 9.46 -24.34 14.83
C VAL A 449 10.28 -25.56 15.28
N GLU A 450 10.35 -25.83 16.58
CA GLU A 450 11.04 -27.01 17.13
C GLU A 450 10.39 -28.32 16.69
N GLU A 451 9.06 -28.39 16.66
CA GLU A 451 8.33 -29.57 16.20
C GLU A 451 8.51 -29.83 14.69
N GLU A 452 8.55 -28.79 13.86
CA GLU A 452 8.83 -28.93 12.43
C GLU A 452 10.30 -29.33 12.17
N LEU A 453 11.26 -28.78 12.92
CA LEU A 453 12.67 -29.20 12.87
C LEU A 453 12.87 -30.65 13.34
N ARG A 454 12.10 -31.09 14.34
CA ARG A 454 12.08 -32.48 14.81
C ARG A 454 11.50 -33.43 13.78
N LYS A 455 10.39 -33.07 13.11
CA LYS A 455 9.80 -33.85 12.01
C LYS A 455 10.77 -34.00 10.84
N ALA A 456 11.59 -32.98 10.58
CA ALA A 456 12.65 -33.01 9.58
C ALA A 456 13.89 -33.84 9.99
N GLN A 457 13.91 -34.45 11.19
CA GLN A 457 15.04 -35.20 11.74
C GLN A 457 16.33 -34.37 11.91
N MET A 458 16.20 -33.07 12.23
CA MET A 458 17.35 -32.15 12.40
C MET A 458 17.40 -31.52 13.81
N PRO A 459 17.53 -32.33 14.89
CA PRO A 459 17.50 -31.83 16.27
C PRO A 459 18.72 -30.95 16.62
N ASP A 460 19.84 -31.09 15.92
CA ASP A 460 21.08 -30.36 16.22
C ASP A 460 21.02 -28.88 15.80
N LEU A 461 20.04 -28.50 14.96
CA LEU A 461 19.74 -27.10 14.61
C LEU A 461 18.70 -26.46 15.53
N ALA A 462 18.25 -27.18 16.58
CA ALA A 462 17.46 -26.58 17.64
C ALA A 462 18.30 -25.65 18.53
N ASP A 463 19.62 -25.88 18.60
CA ASP A 463 20.58 -25.07 19.36
C ASP A 463 20.73 -23.66 18.75
N PRO A 464 20.40 -22.59 19.49
CA PRO A 464 20.58 -21.21 19.05
C PRO A 464 22.02 -20.84 18.64
N GLY A 465 23.03 -21.57 19.12
CA GLY A 465 24.44 -21.28 18.86
C GLY A 465 24.98 -21.77 17.50
N ALA A 466 24.20 -22.55 16.75
CA ALA A 466 24.64 -23.17 15.50
C ALA A 466 24.48 -22.28 14.24
N TYR A 467 23.74 -21.17 14.34
CA TYR A 467 23.38 -20.28 13.21
C TYR A 467 24.30 -19.08 13.02
#